data_AF-A0A259PFM0-F1
#
_entry.id   AF-A0A259PFM0-F1
#
_cell.length_a   1.000
_cell.length_b   1.000
_cell.length_c   1.000
_cell.angle_alpha   90.00
_cell.angle_beta   90.00
_cell.angle_gamma   90.00
#
_symmetry.space_group_name_H-M   'P 1'
#
loop_
_entity.id
_entity.type
_entity.pdbx_description
1 polymer ?
#
loop_
_entity_poly.entity_id
_entity_poly.type
_entity_poly.pdbx_seq_one_letter_code
_entity_poly.pdbx_strand_id
1 'polypeptide(L)'
;MNRAEPPRSPGLLHPRPSAPPLTQLPAWQALVDHHRIMGSRHLRQFFADDPQRGERLQVEAAGLYFDFSKNRVTDETLALLVDLAEHCGLRERRDAMFRGDPINATEKRAVLHTALRAPADERIVVDGVNVVPEVHAVLDRMAD
;
A
#
# COMPACT_ATOMS: atom_id res chain seq x y z
N MET A 1 50.55 9.56 2.95
CA MET A 1 49.85 8.94 4.10
C MET A 1 48.41 8.69 3.70
N ASN A 2 48.15 7.52 3.10
CA ASN A 2 46.80 7.08 2.73
C ASN A 2 46.14 6.47 3.97
N ARG A 3 45.07 7.09 4.49
CA ARG A 3 44.21 6.44 5.49
C ARG A 3 43.28 5.49 4.74
N ALA A 4 43.47 4.19 4.98
CA ALA A 4 42.55 3.16 4.52
C ALA A 4 41.20 3.31 5.25
N GLU A 5 40.09 3.34 4.50
CA GLU A 5 38.76 3.20 5.06
C GLU A 5 38.57 1.79 5.64
N PRO A 6 37.90 1.65 6.79
CA PRO A 6 37.60 0.33 7.34
C PRO A 6 36.54 -0.40 6.50
N PRO A 7 36.58 -1.75 6.44
CA PRO A 7 35.63 -2.53 5.66
C PRO A 7 34.21 -2.38 6.22
N ARG A 8 33.25 -2.05 5.36
CA ARG A 8 31.82 -2.05 5.70
C ARG A 8 31.41 -3.47 6.08
N SER A 9 30.97 -3.65 7.33
CA SER A 9 30.40 -4.92 7.78
C SER A 9 29.16 -5.25 6.95
N PRO A 10 29.08 -6.44 6.32
CA PRO A 10 27.84 -6.87 5.69
C PRO A 10 26.85 -7.17 6.82
N GLY A 11 25.84 -6.32 6.98
CA GLY A 11 24.70 -6.60 7.84
C GLY A 11 24.06 -7.91 7.39
N LEU A 12 24.25 -8.97 8.17
CA LEU A 12 23.61 -10.26 7.97
C LEU A 12 22.10 -10.07 8.15
N LEU A 13 21.36 -10.00 7.04
CA LEU A 13 19.92 -10.14 7.08
C LEU A 13 19.61 -11.58 7.50
N HIS A 14 19.09 -11.75 8.71
CA HIS A 14 18.40 -12.98 9.07
C HIS A 14 17.26 -13.19 8.06
N PRO A 15 17.13 -14.38 7.44
CA PRO A 15 15.95 -14.68 6.64
C PRO A 15 14.74 -14.63 7.58
N ARG A 16 13.81 -13.70 7.31
CA ARG A 16 12.50 -13.76 7.98
C ARG A 16 11.89 -15.12 7.64
N PRO A 17 11.30 -15.85 8.59
CA PRO A 17 10.52 -17.03 8.24
C PRO A 17 9.55 -16.65 7.13
N SER A 18 9.52 -17.44 6.05
CA SER A 18 8.62 -17.16 4.94
C SER A 18 7.21 -17.20 5.50
N ALA A 19 6.55 -16.05 5.52
CA ALA A 19 5.12 -16.00 5.81
C ALA A 19 4.42 -17.04 4.90
N PRO A 20 3.37 -17.71 5.39
CA PRO A 20 2.61 -18.63 4.55
C PRO A 20 2.19 -17.90 3.26
N PRO A 21 2.18 -18.60 2.11
CA PRO A 21 1.66 -18.04 0.86
C PRO A 21 0.29 -17.40 1.07
N LEU A 22 0.02 -16.30 0.36
CA LEU A 22 -1.25 -15.55 0.44
C LEU A 22 -2.48 -16.48 0.45
N THR A 23 -2.46 -17.47 -0.44
CA THR A 23 -3.58 -18.41 -0.65
C THR A 23 -3.79 -19.41 0.49
N GLN A 24 -2.84 -19.51 1.42
CA GLN A 24 -2.93 -20.36 2.61
C GLN A 24 -3.33 -19.59 3.87
N LEU A 25 -3.50 -18.27 3.77
CA LEU A 25 -3.97 -17.46 4.90
C LEU A 25 -5.43 -17.81 5.25
N PRO A 26 -5.79 -17.89 6.55
CA PRO A 26 -7.19 -18.07 6.96
C PRO A 26 -8.13 -17.02 6.34
N ALA A 27 -7.72 -15.74 6.32
CA ALA A 27 -8.47 -14.65 5.71
C ALA A 27 -8.70 -14.86 4.19
N TRP A 28 -7.73 -15.48 3.49
CA TRP A 28 -7.91 -15.84 2.08
C TRP A 28 -8.94 -16.96 1.92
N GLN A 29 -8.85 -18.00 2.77
CA GLN A 29 -9.80 -19.11 2.71
C GLN A 29 -11.23 -18.64 3.04
N ALA A 30 -11.40 -17.71 3.98
CA ALA A 30 -12.69 -17.08 4.27
C ALA A 30 -13.27 -16.35 3.05
N LEU A 31 -12.44 -15.63 2.28
CA LEU A 31 -12.86 -15.00 1.03
C LEU A 31 -13.24 -16.03 -0.04
N VAL A 32 -12.51 -17.14 -0.15
CA VAL A 32 -12.85 -18.25 -1.07
C VAL A 32 -14.21 -18.84 -0.71
N ASP A 33 -14.49 -19.03 0.58
CA ASP A 33 -15.76 -19.56 1.06
C ASP A 33 -16.90 -18.58 0.79
N HIS A 34 -16.70 -17.29 1.10
CA HIS A 34 -17.65 -16.21 0.80
C HIS A 34 -17.94 -16.08 -0.70
N HIS A 35 -16.90 -16.23 -1.54
CA HIS A 35 -17.04 -16.18 -2.99
C HIS A 35 -17.96 -17.29 -3.52
N ARG A 36 -18.01 -18.48 -2.89
CA ARG A 36 -18.94 -19.54 -3.32
C ARG A 36 -20.40 -19.12 -3.14
N ILE A 37 -20.69 -18.28 -2.14
CA ILE A 37 -22.04 -17.75 -1.87
C ILE A 37 -22.33 -16.55 -2.79
N MET A 38 -21.37 -15.62 -2.91
CA MET A 38 -21.56 -14.39 -3.70
C MET A 38 -21.46 -14.61 -5.22
N GLY A 39 -20.76 -15.65 -5.67
CA GLY A 39 -20.46 -15.90 -7.08
C GLY A 39 -21.69 -16.18 -7.94
N SER A 40 -22.79 -16.66 -7.35
CA SER A 40 -24.06 -16.91 -8.05
C SER A 40 -25.00 -15.71 -8.06
N ARG A 41 -24.76 -14.68 -7.23
CA ARG A 41 -25.63 -13.50 -7.16
C ARG A 41 -25.38 -12.53 -8.31
N HIS A 42 -26.45 -12.00 -8.89
CA HIS A 42 -26.38 -10.98 -9.93
C HIS A 42 -26.39 -9.58 -9.33
N LEU A 43 -25.64 -8.65 -9.93
CA LEU A 43 -25.55 -7.27 -9.44
C LEU A 43 -26.91 -6.59 -9.25
N ARG A 44 -27.88 -6.87 -10.13
CA ARG A 44 -29.26 -6.36 -10.01
C ARG A 44 -29.93 -6.74 -8.69
N GLN A 45 -29.65 -7.94 -8.17
CA GLN A 45 -30.16 -8.38 -6.87
C GLN A 45 -29.57 -7.55 -5.73
N PHE A 46 -28.28 -7.22 -5.78
CA PHE A 46 -27.66 -6.35 -4.76
C PHE A 46 -28.30 -4.96 -4.69
N PHE A 47 -28.72 -4.39 -5.82
CA PHE A 47 -29.45 -3.11 -5.85
C PHE A 47 -30.92 -3.24 -5.46
N ALA A 48 -31.54 -4.40 -5.71
CA ALA A 48 -32.90 -4.67 -5.25
C ALA A 48 -32.95 -4.85 -3.72
N ASP A 49 -31.96 -5.54 -3.16
CA ASP A 49 -31.86 -5.83 -1.73
C ASP A 49 -31.40 -4.60 -0.91
N ASP A 50 -30.63 -3.71 -1.53
CA ASP A 50 -30.19 -2.44 -0.93
C ASP A 50 -30.40 -1.28 -1.93
N PRO A 51 -31.58 -0.63 -1.91
CA PRO A 51 -31.86 0.51 -2.77
C PRO A 51 -30.94 1.73 -2.52
N GLN A 52 -30.34 1.85 -1.33
CA GLN A 52 -29.42 2.94 -0.96
C GLN A 52 -27.95 2.58 -1.23
N ARG A 53 -27.67 1.42 -1.83
CA ARG A 53 -26.31 0.92 -2.10
C ARG A 53 -25.41 1.90 -2.83
N GLY A 54 -25.97 2.66 -3.79
CA GLY A 54 -25.22 3.66 -4.56
C GLY A 54 -24.71 4.82 -3.71
N GLU A 55 -25.45 5.19 -2.65
CA GLU A 55 -25.09 6.25 -1.70
C GLU A 55 -24.15 5.73 -0.61
N ARG A 56 -24.28 4.45 -0.24
CA ARG A 56 -23.48 3.79 0.80
C ARG A 56 -22.11 3.34 0.32
N LEU A 57 -22.03 2.78 -0.89
CA LEU A 57 -20.79 2.20 -1.44
C LEU A 57 -20.10 3.18 -2.39
N GLN A 58 -19.84 4.35 -1.85
CA GLN A 58 -19.04 5.39 -2.46
C GLN A 58 -18.13 6.03 -1.41
N VAL A 59 -17.05 6.64 -1.86
CA VAL A 59 -16.23 7.52 -1.04
C VAL A 59 -15.82 8.73 -1.87
N GLU A 60 -15.82 9.90 -1.23
CA GLU A 60 -15.31 11.12 -1.81
C GLU A 60 -14.10 11.61 -1.00
N ALA A 61 -12.97 11.83 -1.68
CA ALA A 61 -11.75 12.33 -1.07
C ALA A 61 -10.85 12.99 -2.12
N ALA A 62 -10.14 14.05 -1.73
CA ALA A 62 -9.19 14.74 -2.61
C ALA A 62 -9.77 15.15 -3.99
N GLY A 63 -11.06 15.53 -4.03
CA GLY A 63 -11.76 15.89 -5.28
C GLY A 63 -12.09 14.69 -6.18
N LEU A 64 -11.95 13.47 -5.69
CA LEU A 64 -12.30 12.24 -6.39
C LEU A 64 -13.55 11.60 -5.78
N TYR A 65 -14.50 11.24 -6.64
CA TYR A 65 -15.66 10.43 -6.29
C TYR A 65 -15.45 8.99 -6.76
N PHE A 66 -15.43 8.04 -5.83
CA PHE A 66 -15.21 6.63 -6.11
C PHE A 66 -16.45 5.80 -5.75
N ASP A 67 -17.24 5.44 -6.76
CA ASP A 67 -18.40 4.55 -6.64
C ASP A 67 -17.97 3.09 -6.88
N PHE A 68 -18.07 2.27 -5.84
CA PHE A 68 -17.80 0.83 -5.90
C PHE A 68 -19.06 -0.02 -5.71
N SER A 69 -20.26 0.59 -5.74
CA SER A 69 -21.56 -0.07 -5.62
C SER A 69 -21.81 -1.13 -6.71
N LYS A 70 -21.20 -0.98 -7.89
CA LYS A 70 -21.37 -1.87 -9.04
C LYS A 70 -20.49 -3.13 -9.00
N ASN A 71 -19.92 -3.44 -7.84
CA ASN A 71 -19.21 -4.68 -7.57
C ASN A 71 -20.06 -5.65 -6.75
N ARG A 72 -19.76 -6.96 -6.81
CA ARG A 72 -20.43 -8.01 -6.00
C ARG A 72 -19.88 -8.03 -4.57
N VAL A 73 -20.05 -6.92 -3.87
CA VAL A 73 -19.56 -6.73 -2.50
C VAL A 73 -20.72 -6.50 -1.53
N THR A 74 -20.67 -7.13 -0.37
CA THR A 74 -21.50 -6.81 0.79
C THR A 74 -20.64 -6.17 1.87
N ASP A 75 -21.25 -5.71 2.95
CA ASP A 75 -20.52 -5.27 4.14
C ASP A 75 -19.57 -6.39 4.65
N GLU A 76 -20.02 -7.65 4.60
CA GLU A 76 -19.19 -8.83 4.89
C GLU A 76 -18.04 -9.00 3.88
N THR A 77 -18.28 -8.82 2.58
CA THR A 77 -17.19 -8.87 1.59
C THR A 77 -16.11 -7.83 1.90
N LEU A 78 -16.51 -6.60 2.23
CA LEU A 78 -15.57 -5.53 2.56
C LEU A 78 -14.79 -5.85 3.84
N ALA A 79 -15.46 -6.35 4.87
CA ALA A 79 -14.80 -6.76 6.11
C ALA A 79 -13.75 -7.85 5.85
N LEU A 80 -14.08 -8.88 5.06
CA LEU A 80 -13.15 -9.96 4.71
C LEU A 80 -11.97 -9.48 3.85
N LEU A 81 -12.19 -8.54 2.93
CA LEU A 81 -11.11 -7.93 2.14
C LEU A 81 -10.16 -7.09 2.99
N VAL A 82 -10.70 -6.34 3.96
CA VAL A 82 -9.90 -5.57 4.93
C VAL A 82 -9.11 -6.50 5.83
N ASP A 83 -9.73 -7.57 6.34
CA ASP A 83 -9.05 -8.59 7.15
C ASP A 83 -7.90 -9.27 6.41
N LEU A 84 -8.09 -9.58 5.11
CA LEU A 84 -6.99 -10.08 4.28
C LEU A 84 -5.86 -9.06 4.15
N ALA A 85 -6.18 -7.77 3.96
CA ALA A 85 -5.17 -6.71 3.86
C ALA A 85 -4.36 -6.54 5.15
N GLU A 86 -5.01 -6.71 6.31
CA GLU A 86 -4.38 -6.71 7.63
C GLU A 86 -3.47 -7.93 7.83
N HIS A 87 -3.94 -9.13 7.53
CA HIS A 87 -3.12 -10.35 7.55
C HIS A 87 -1.93 -10.28 6.59
N CYS A 88 -2.11 -9.59 5.47
CA CYS A 88 -1.05 -9.33 4.51
C CYS A 88 -0.06 -8.28 5.01
N GLY A 89 -0.32 -7.54 6.08
CA GLY A 89 0.49 -6.43 6.56
C GLY A 89 0.62 -5.28 5.56
N LEU A 90 -0.49 -4.92 4.90
CA LEU A 90 -0.52 -3.90 3.86
C LEU A 90 -0.17 -2.51 4.42
N ARG A 91 -0.68 -2.16 5.60
CA ARG A 91 -0.47 -0.85 6.23
C ARG A 91 1.02 -0.66 6.57
N GLU A 92 1.65 -1.67 7.14
CA GLU A 92 3.06 -1.65 7.52
C GLU A 92 3.96 -1.51 6.29
N ARG A 93 3.61 -2.18 5.18
CA ARG A 93 4.34 -2.06 3.90
C ARG A 93 4.18 -0.69 3.26
N ARG A 94 2.95 -0.15 3.28
CA ARG A 94 2.69 1.23 2.86
C ARG A 94 3.55 2.19 3.69
N ASP A 95 3.52 2.07 5.01
CA ASP A 95 4.24 2.99 5.89
C ASP A 95 5.76 2.86 5.71
N ALA A 96 6.27 1.65 5.48
CA ALA A 96 7.67 1.42 5.10
C ALA A 96 8.04 2.14 3.79
N MET A 97 7.16 2.11 2.79
CA MET A 97 7.35 2.89 1.56
C MET A 97 7.45 4.38 1.85
N PHE A 98 6.49 4.94 2.60
CA PHE A 98 6.45 6.38 2.91
C PHE A 98 7.64 6.86 3.77
N ARG A 99 8.16 6.00 4.66
CA ARG A 99 9.37 6.31 5.44
C ARG A 99 10.66 6.28 4.63
N GLY A 100 10.66 5.63 3.46
CA GLY A 100 11.87 5.43 2.65
C GLY A 100 12.65 4.16 2.96
N ASP A 101 12.03 3.16 3.59
CA ASP A 101 12.67 1.86 3.83
C ASP A 101 13.01 1.20 2.47
N PRO A 102 14.09 0.38 2.38
CA PRO A 102 14.50 -0.25 1.13
C PRO A 102 13.60 -1.44 0.76
N ILE A 103 12.34 -1.16 0.41
CA ILE A 103 11.31 -2.18 0.13
C ILE A 103 11.45 -2.84 -1.24
N ASN A 104 12.20 -2.24 -2.18
CA ASN A 104 12.57 -2.92 -3.42
C ASN A 104 13.62 -3.98 -3.08
N ALA A 105 13.18 -5.19 -2.77
CA ALA A 105 14.02 -6.24 -2.20
C ALA A 105 15.11 -6.75 -3.15
N THR A 106 14.88 -6.76 -4.46
CA THR A 106 15.85 -7.25 -5.45
C THR A 106 17.01 -6.26 -5.64
N GLU A 107 16.70 -4.96 -5.67
CA GLU A 107 17.70 -3.90 -5.83
C GLU A 107 18.21 -3.32 -4.51
N LYS A 108 17.55 -3.64 -3.39
CA LYS A 108 17.79 -3.09 -2.05
C LYS A 108 17.67 -1.57 -2.00
N ARG A 109 16.61 -1.02 -2.58
CA ARG A 109 16.39 0.43 -2.73
C ARG A 109 15.05 0.90 -2.16
N ALA A 110 15.02 2.16 -1.73
CA ALA A 110 13.79 2.86 -1.37
C ALA A 110 12.90 3.10 -2.61
N VAL A 111 11.59 3.22 -2.40
CA VAL A 111 10.61 3.55 -3.44
C VAL A 111 9.86 4.81 -3.01
N LEU A 112 10.30 5.98 -3.49
CA LEU A 112 9.88 7.28 -2.96
C LEU A 112 9.39 8.26 -4.03
N HIS A 113 8.58 7.79 -4.97
CA HIS A 113 7.90 8.67 -5.93
C HIS A 113 6.97 9.69 -5.22
N THR A 114 6.52 9.40 -4.00
CA THR A 114 5.75 10.32 -3.16
C THR A 114 6.55 11.55 -2.73
N ALA A 115 7.87 11.43 -2.53
CA ALA A 115 8.74 12.55 -2.17
C ALA A 115 8.78 13.64 -3.25
N LEU A 116 8.57 13.28 -4.51
CA LEU A 116 8.52 14.21 -5.66
C LEU A 116 7.32 15.18 -5.61
N ARG A 117 6.33 14.92 -4.76
CA ARG A 117 5.14 15.76 -4.56
C ARG A 117 4.98 16.22 -3.11
N ALA A 118 5.99 16.00 -2.29
CA ALA A 118 5.95 16.40 -0.90
C ALA A 118 6.00 17.93 -0.77
N PRO A 119 5.26 18.53 0.17
CA PRO A 119 5.44 19.92 0.57
C PRO A 119 6.90 20.22 0.92
N ALA A 120 7.34 21.47 0.76
CA ALA A 120 8.73 21.87 0.99
C ALA A 120 9.18 21.74 2.46
N ASP A 121 8.22 21.74 3.39
CA ASP A 121 8.43 21.58 4.84
C ASP A 121 8.39 20.12 5.32
N GLU A 122 8.08 19.17 4.43
CA GLU A 122 8.09 17.74 4.74
C GLU A 122 9.52 17.23 4.98
N ARG A 123 9.66 16.17 5.78
CA ARG A 123 10.96 15.53 6.05
C ARG A 123 10.93 14.05 5.70
N ILE A 124 11.62 13.69 4.63
CA ILE A 124 11.77 12.30 4.17
C ILE A 124 13.26 11.96 4.12
N VAL A 125 13.70 11.03 4.97
CA VAL A 125 15.13 10.71 5.13
C VAL A 125 15.46 9.38 4.49
N VAL A 126 16.44 9.37 3.59
CA VAL A 126 16.98 8.17 2.93
C VAL A 126 18.48 8.15 3.13
N ASP A 127 19.03 7.04 3.63
CA ASP A 127 20.47 6.89 3.89
C ASP A 127 21.07 8.06 4.72
N GLY A 128 20.27 8.62 5.63
CA GLY A 128 20.66 9.73 6.50
C GLY A 128 20.50 11.13 5.90
N VAL A 129 20.06 11.25 4.65
CA VAL A 129 19.87 12.53 3.94
C VAL A 129 18.38 12.86 3.81
N ASN A 130 17.97 14.08 4.14
CA ASN A 130 16.63 14.56 3.82
C ASN A 130 16.57 14.88 2.33
N VAL A 131 15.74 14.15 1.57
CA VAL A 131 15.70 14.26 0.10
C VAL A 131 14.80 15.39 -0.40
N VAL A 132 13.92 15.93 0.45
CA VAL A 132 12.93 16.95 0.06
C VAL A 132 13.58 18.25 -0.47
N PRO A 133 14.63 18.82 0.16
CA PRO A 133 15.28 20.03 -0.37
C PRO A 133 15.90 19.82 -1.75
N GLU A 134 16.47 18.64 -2.02
CA GLU A 134 17.06 18.33 -3.33
C GLU A 134 15.98 18.23 -4.42
N VAL A 135 14.82 17.67 -4.09
CA VAL A 135 13.66 17.63 -4.98
C VAL A 135 13.20 19.05 -5.34
N HIS A 136 12.99 19.91 -4.34
CA HIS A 136 12.52 21.28 -4.58
C HIS A 136 13.53 22.12 -5.36
N ALA A 137 14.84 21.96 -5.12
CA ALA A 137 15.87 22.62 -5.91
C ALA A 137 15.82 22.25 -7.40
N VAL A 138 15.36 21.04 -7.75
CA VAL A 138 15.14 20.63 -9.14
C VAL A 138 13.81 21.17 -9.67
N LEU A 139 12.74 21.14 -8.87
CA LEU A 139 11.44 21.72 -9.24
C LEU A 139 11.55 23.21 -9.55
N ASP A 140 12.28 23.98 -8.74
CA ASP A 140 12.52 25.41 -8.95
C ASP A 140 13.24 25.67 -10.27
N ARG A 141 14.28 24.88 -10.58
CA ARG A 141 15.01 24.98 -11.86
C ARG A 141 14.14 24.67 -13.07
N MET A 142 13.11 23.83 -12.91
CA MET A 142 12.18 23.51 -13.99
C MET A 142 11.12 24.59 -14.20
N ALA A 143 10.92 25.48 -13.22
CA ALA A 143 9.93 26.54 -13.26
C ALA A 143 10.47 27.84 -13.89
N ASP A 144 11.80 28.00 -13.94
CA ASP A 144 12.53 29.09 -14.62
C ASP A 144 12.58 28.90 -16.15
#